data_AF-A0A2C9WHD9-F1
#
_entry.id   AF-A0A2C9WHD9-F1
#
_cell.length_a   1.000
_cell.length_b   1.000
_cell.length_c   1.000
_cell.angle_alpha   90.00
_cell.angle_beta   90.00
_cell.angle_gamma   90.00
#
_symmetry.space_group_name_H-M   'P 1'
#
loop_
_entity.id
_entity.type
_entity.pdbx_description
1 polymer ?
#
loop_
_entity_poly.entity_id
_entity_poly.type
_entity_poly.pdbx_seq_one_letter_code
_entity_poly.pdbx_strand_id
1 'polypeptide(L)' 'MHVRASINVRQPLKRRMQLSKRENNWFWADFKYKRLPTFCYLCSLLGHSD' A
#
# COMPACT_ATOMS: atom_id res chain seq x y z
N MET A 1 2.25 3.70 15.23
CA MET A 1 1.40 4.58 14.39
C MET A 1 0.84 3.76 13.23
N HIS A 2 -0.47 3.81 12.99
CA HIS A 2 -1.12 3.12 11.86
C HIS A 2 -1.84 4.17 11.03
N VAL A 3 -1.42 4.36 9.79
CA VAL A 3 -2.03 5.30 8.85
C VAL A 3 -2.85 4.49 7.84
N ARG A 4 -4.09 4.91 7.60
CA ARG A 4 -4.92 4.36 6.51
C ARG A 4 -4.85 5.33 5.34
N ALA A 5 -4.62 4.80 4.14
CA ALA A 5 -4.58 5.57 2.91
C ALA A 5 -5.30 4.79 1.80
N SER A 6 -6.01 5.52 0.94
CA SER A 6 -6.58 4.96 -0.29
C SER A 6 -5.46 4.80 -1.31
N ILE A 7 -5.28 3.61 -1.85
CA ILE A 7 -4.29 3.32 -2.90
C ILE A 7 -4.97 2.68 -4.10
N ASN A 8 -4.41 2.89 -5.29
CA ASN A 8 -4.82 2.13 -6.46
C ASN A 8 -4.22 0.74 -6.40
N VAL A 9 -5.07 -0.26 -6.21
CA VAL A 9 -4.67 -1.66 -6.08
C VAL A 9 -4.22 -2.31 -7.40
N ARG A 10 -4.51 -1.68 -8.55
CA ARG A 10 -4.00 -2.12 -9.85
C ARG A 10 -2.54 -1.74 -10.07
N GLN A 11 -1.98 -0.90 -9.20
CA GLN A 11 -0.58 -0.49 -9.26
C GLN A 11 0.22 -1.16 -8.15
N PRO A 12 1.46 -1.60 -8.42
CA PRO A 12 2.30 -2.19 -7.39
C PRO A 12 2.56 -1.19 -6.26
N LEU A 13 2.50 -1.68 -5.02
CA LEU A 13 2.83 -0.85 -3.86
C LEU A 13 4.31 -0.51 -3.92
N LYS A 14 4.64 0.80 -3.85
CA LYS A 14 6.04 1.23 -3.77
C LYS A 14 6.68 0.62 -2.53
N ARG A 15 7.82 -0.05 -2.68
CA ARG A 15 8.53 -0.73 -1.58
C ARG A 15 8.89 0.24 -0.45
N ARG A 16 9.35 1.45 -0.80
CA ARG A 16 9.80 2.48 0.13
C ARG A 16 9.49 3.86 -0.44
N MET A 17 9.17 4.83 0.41
CA MET A 17 9.02 6.24 0.01
C MET A 17 9.70 7.13 1.03
N GLN A 18 10.38 8.17 0.55
CA GLN A 18 10.94 9.20 1.42
C GLN A 18 9.84 10.19 1.76
N LEU A 19 9.62 10.41 3.06
CA LEU A 19 8.62 11.32 3.59
C LEU A 19 9.32 12.42 4.38
N SER A 20 8.88 13.65 4.21
CA SER A 20 9.31 14.77 5.05
C SER A 20 8.35 14.94 6.21
N LYS A 21 8.89 15.08 7.42
CA LYS A 21 8.15 15.59 8.57
C LYS A 21 8.26 17.13 8.56
N ARG A 22 7.33 17.83 9.24
CA ARG A 22 7.54 19.24 9.61
C ARG A 22 8.93 19.36 10.26
N GLU A 23 9.70 20.37 9.84
CA GLU A 23 11.12 20.61 10.16
C GLU A 23 12.17 19.89 9.29
N ASN A 24 11.86 19.60 8.02
CA ASN A 24 12.84 19.13 7.03
C ASN A 24 13.53 17.79 7.37
N ASN A 25 12.97 17.07 8.34
CA ASN A 25 13.42 15.73 8.72
C ASN A 25 12.85 14.71 7.73
N TRP A 26 13.73 14.16 6.90
CA TRP A 26 13.40 13.09 5.98
C TRP A 26 13.53 11.74 6.66
N PHE A 27 12.52 10.91 6.49
CA PHE A 27 12.59 9.51 6.89
C PHE A 27 12.10 8.64 5.76
N TRP A 28 12.54 7.39 5.78
CA TRP A 28 12.04 6.41 4.84
C TRP A 28 10.91 5.61 5.48
N ALA A 29 9.78 5.55 4.78
CA ALA A 29 8.68 4.68 5.13
C ALA A 29 8.69 3.43 4.25
N ASP A 30 8.69 2.26 4.88
CA ASP A 30 8.46 0.99 4.19
C ASP A 30 6.95 0.72 4.12
N PHE A 31 6.47 0.39 2.93
CA PHE A 31 5.07 0.04 2.74
C PHE A 31 4.93 -1.47 2.72
N LYS A 32 4.07 -1.98 3.59
CA LYS A 32 3.72 -3.40 3.66
C LYS A 32 2.21 -3.53 3.70
N TYR A 33 1.68 -4.43 2.88
CA TYR A 33 0.29 -4.85 3.01
C TYR A 33 0.11 -5.61 4.32
N LYS A 34 -0.83 -5.18 5.16
CA LYS A 34 -1.20 -5.94 6.37
C LYS A 34 -2.05 -7.17 6.04
N ARG A 35 -3.01 -7.01 5.14
CA ARG A 35 -3.86 -8.06 4.57
C ARG A 35 -4.16 -7.66 3.14
N LEU A 36 -3.47 -8.28 2.18
CA LEU A 36 -3.87 -8.17 0.78
C LEU A 36 -4.91 -9.27 0.54
N PRO A 37 -6.17 -8.93 0.20
CA PRO A 37 -7.14 -9.94 -0.19
C PRO A 37 -6.64 -10.66 -1.44
N THR A 38 -7.09 -11.89 -1.67
CA THR A 38 -6.72 -12.67 -2.85
C THR A 38 -7.06 -11.89 -4.12
N PHE A 39 -6.10 -11.75 -5.03
CA PHE A 39 -6.35 -11.18 -6.35
C PHE A 39 -6.90 -12.26 -7.27
N CYS A 40 -8.12 -12.09 -7.75
CA CYS A 40 -8.72 -12.98 -8.73
C CYS A 40 -8.23 -12.59 -10.13
N TYR A 41 -7.42 -13.43 -10.77
CA TYR A 41 -6.92 -13.19 -12.13
C TYR A 41 -8.02 -13.26 -13.19
N LEU A 42 -9.10 -14.00 -12.94
CA LEU A 42 -10.27 -14.08 -13.83
C LEU A 42 -11.05 -12.76 -13.84
N CYS A 43 -11.36 -12.23 -12.65
CA CYS A 43 -12.20 -11.04 -12.50
C CYS A 43 -11.39 -9.73 -12.42
N SER A 44 -10.06 -9.80 -12.27
CA SER A 44 -9.18 -8.65 -12.02
C SER A 44 -9.57 -7.80 -10.80
N LEU A 45 -10.06 -8.47 -9.75
CA LEU A 45 -10.56 -7.87 -8.51
C LEU A 45 -9.83 -8.42 -7.28
N LEU A 46 -9.57 -7.57 -6.29
CA LEU A 46 -9.09 -7.99 -4.98
C LEU A 46 -10.28 -8.37 -4.08
N GLY A 47 -10.22 -9.53 -3.45
CA GLY A 47 -11.20 -9.96 -2.43
C GLY A 47 -12.33 -10.83 -2.98
N HIS A 48 -12.23 -11.26 -4.24
CA HIS A 48 -13.12 -12.25 -4.83
C HIS A 48 -12.55 -13.64 -4.54
N SER A 49 -12.85 -14.18 -3.37
CA SER A 49 -12.54 -15.55 -2.97
C SER A 49 -13.84 -16.19 -2.51
N ASP A 50 -14.54 -16.79 -3.45
CA ASP A 50 -15.58 -17.79 -3.21
C ASP A 50 -15.17 -19.04 -4.00
#